data_AF-A0A6J8F074-F1
#
_entry.id   AF-A0A6J8F074-F1
#
_cell.length_a   1.000
_cell.length_b   1.000
_cell.length_c   1.000
_cell.angle_alpha   90.00
_cell.angle_beta   90.00
_cell.angle_gamma   90.00
#
_symmetry.space_group_name_H-M   'P 1'
#
loop_
_entity.id
_entity.type
_entity.pdbx_description
1 polymer ?
#
loop_
_entity_poly.entity_id
_entity_poly.type
_entity_poly.pdbx_seq_one_letter_code
_entity_poly.pdbx_strand_id
1 'polypeptide(L)'
;MCVIQSIKTETQLLDKEIRTHLSTMNRLSVMSSNKEATTDKDEEYSDVRAVRKVQPVCNEGSFKWYNVYGGALRINFKPIFRGDFLLCFIFYAENVRVQISQELPNESTYSVNYERPAGLKRLLAADGRTNETCLMSSDESIHLFLEPERTVESTGFSFVDIQFIMERNNAELVYNTKEECRPCTDEELVEAYCSHSDVGKCEEAAVKLQTTVSRKP
;
A
#
# COMPACT_ATOMS: atom_id res chain seq x y z
N MET A 1 7.33 -14.79 -2.21
CA MET A 1 6.19 -14.75 -1.27
C MET A 1 6.53 -13.70 -0.22
N CYS A 2 5.76 -12.62 -0.14
CA CYS A 2 5.99 -11.55 0.85
C CYS A 2 5.49 -11.97 2.23
N VAL A 3 6.26 -11.64 3.28
CA VAL A 3 5.82 -11.82 4.66
C VAL A 3 5.08 -10.57 5.11
N ILE A 4 3.93 -10.73 5.77
CA ILE A 4 3.17 -9.64 6.40
C ILE A 4 3.28 -9.79 7.91
N GLN A 5 3.76 -8.75 8.60
CA GLN A 5 3.82 -8.72 10.05
C GLN A 5 2.59 -7.99 10.60
N SER A 6 1.88 -8.63 11.54
CA SER A 6 0.85 -7.94 12.32
C SER A 6 1.52 -7.14 13.43
N ILE A 7 1.27 -5.83 13.45
CA ILE A 7 1.79 -4.94 14.49
C ILE A 7 0.83 -5.03 15.68
N LYS A 8 1.24 -5.72 16.75
CA LYS A 8 0.50 -5.68 18.02
C LYS A 8 0.60 -4.28 18.59
N THR A 9 -0.54 -3.64 18.84
CA THR A 9 -0.61 -2.39 19.60
C THR A 9 -0.62 -2.67 21.09
N GLU A 10 -0.02 -1.76 21.87
CA GLU A 10 0.00 -1.74 23.35
C GLU A 10 -1.37 -1.88 24.01
N THR A 11 -2.46 -1.65 23.30
CA THR A 11 -3.82 -1.96 23.77
C THR A 11 -4.00 -3.43 24.14
N GLN A 12 -3.29 -4.38 23.50
CA GLN A 12 -3.30 -5.80 23.91
C GLN A 12 -2.43 -6.09 25.15
N LEU A 13 -1.46 -5.22 25.47
CA LEU A 13 -0.68 -5.30 26.70
C LEU A 13 -1.48 -4.74 27.88
N LEU A 14 -2.16 -3.61 27.68
CA LEU A 14 -3.08 -3.02 28.64
C LEU A 14 -4.27 -3.95 28.96
N ASP A 15 -4.86 -4.64 27.98
CA ASP A 15 -5.95 -5.60 28.24
C ASP A 15 -5.50 -6.81 29.07
N LYS A 16 -4.23 -7.21 28.91
CA LYS A 16 -3.63 -8.30 29.70
C LYS A 16 -3.34 -7.82 31.12
N GLU A 17 -2.89 -6.59 31.28
CA GLU A 17 -2.61 -5.97 32.58
C GLU A 17 -3.90 -5.66 33.36
N ILE A 18 -4.94 -5.16 32.68
CA ILE A 18 -6.29 -4.94 33.23
C ILE A 18 -6.97 -6.26 33.61
N ARG A 19 -6.87 -7.33 32.80
CA ARG A 19 -7.36 -8.67 33.21
C ARG A 19 -6.61 -9.22 34.41
N THR A 20 -5.31 -8.95 34.50
CA THR A 20 -4.52 -9.39 35.65
C THR A 20 -4.98 -8.65 36.90
N HIS A 21 -5.12 -7.31 36.84
CA HIS A 21 -5.62 -6.49 37.96
C HIS A 21 -7.07 -6.79 38.37
N LEU A 22 -7.99 -7.04 37.42
CA LEU A 22 -9.37 -7.46 37.71
C LEU A 22 -9.43 -8.85 38.36
N SER A 23 -8.53 -9.77 37.99
CA SER A 23 -8.44 -11.09 38.65
C SER A 23 -7.94 -10.99 40.10
N THR A 24 -7.08 -10.01 40.41
CA THR A 24 -6.57 -9.76 41.75
C THR A 24 -7.62 -9.07 42.64
N MET A 25 -8.44 -8.17 42.08
CA MET A 25 -9.51 -7.51 42.84
C MET A 25 -10.73 -8.42 43.09
N ASN A 26 -11.05 -9.35 42.18
CA ASN A 26 -12.09 -10.35 42.43
C ASN A 26 -11.72 -11.42 43.47
N ARG A 27 -10.44 -11.55 43.85
CA ARG A 27 -10.01 -12.40 44.97
C ARG A 27 -10.18 -11.72 46.35
N LEU A 28 -10.50 -10.43 46.42
CA LEU A 28 -10.65 -9.69 47.67
C LEU A 28 -12.10 -9.30 48.01
N SER A 29 -13.09 -9.64 47.16
CA SER A 29 -14.50 -9.25 47.37
C SER A 29 -15.47 -10.43 47.53
N VAL A 30 -15.00 -11.59 48.01
CA VAL A 30 -15.90 -12.65 48.49
C VAL A 30 -16.11 -12.47 49.99
N MET A 31 -16.89 -11.46 50.38
CA MET A 31 -17.66 -11.36 51.63
C MET A 31 -18.47 -10.05 51.64
N SER A 32 -19.63 -10.01 50.98
CA SER A 32 -20.83 -9.31 51.49
C SER A 32 -22.06 -9.58 50.60
N SER A 33 -23.21 -9.72 51.24
CA SER A 33 -24.48 -10.26 50.74
C SER A 33 -25.33 -9.35 49.86
N ASN A 34 -26.15 -10.00 49.02
CA ASN A 34 -27.54 -9.76 48.59
C ASN A 34 -28.15 -8.35 48.67
N LYS A 35 -28.66 -7.86 47.52
CA LYS A 35 -30.07 -7.46 47.31
C LYS A 35 -30.36 -7.08 45.85
N GLU A 36 -31.56 -7.42 45.39
CA GLU A 36 -32.16 -7.08 44.09
C GLU A 36 -32.32 -5.56 43.88
N ALA A 37 -32.20 -5.11 42.63
CA ALA A 37 -33.07 -4.10 42.01
C ALA A 37 -32.79 -3.99 40.49
N THR A 38 -33.85 -4.14 39.72
CA THR A 38 -33.99 -3.86 38.28
C THR A 38 -33.73 -2.40 37.95
N THR A 39 -33.01 -2.12 36.86
CA THR A 39 -33.35 -1.03 35.92
C THR A 39 -32.57 -1.20 34.63
N ASP A 40 -33.32 -1.25 33.52
CA ASP A 40 -32.83 -1.12 32.15
C ASP A 40 -31.87 0.06 32.04
N LYS A 41 -30.69 -0.23 31.48
CA LYS A 41 -29.90 0.76 30.77
C LYS A 41 -29.52 0.13 29.44
N ASP A 42 -30.03 0.75 28.39
CA ASP A 42 -29.58 0.55 27.02
C ASP A 42 -28.04 0.55 27.01
N GLU A 43 -27.46 -0.63 26.88
CA GLU A 43 -26.08 -0.76 26.43
C GLU A 43 -26.05 -0.27 24.99
N GLU A 44 -25.80 1.03 24.84
CA GLU A 44 -25.23 1.60 23.63
C GLU A 44 -23.93 0.86 23.38
N TYR A 45 -24.04 -0.25 22.63
CA TYR A 45 -22.93 -1.06 22.18
C TYR A 45 -22.11 -0.18 21.25
N SER A 46 -21.16 0.55 21.83
CA SER A 46 -20.07 1.19 21.11
C SER A 46 -19.34 0.09 20.35
N ASP A 47 -19.75 -0.10 19.09
CA ASP A 47 -19.18 -1.04 18.14
C ASP A 47 -17.77 -0.52 17.78
N VAL A 48 -16.83 -0.74 18.70
CA VAL A 48 -15.41 -0.44 18.50
C VAL A 48 -14.90 -1.40 17.44
N ARG A 49 -15.08 -1.04 16.16
CA ARG A 49 -14.52 -1.78 15.03
C ARG A 49 -13.01 -1.85 15.23
N ALA A 50 -12.49 -3.04 15.51
CA ALA A 50 -11.07 -3.22 15.76
C ALA A 50 -10.24 -2.83 14.53
N VAL A 51 -9.27 -1.93 14.68
CA VAL A 51 -8.33 -1.58 13.60
C VAL A 51 -7.17 -2.57 13.63
N ARG A 52 -7.01 -3.38 12.58
CA ARG A 52 -5.87 -4.29 12.43
C ARG A 52 -4.72 -3.58 11.75
N LYS A 53 -3.51 -3.68 12.31
CA LYS A 53 -2.30 -3.07 11.74
C LYS A 53 -1.41 -4.12 11.11
N VAL A 54 -0.97 -3.87 9.88
CA VAL A 54 -0.09 -4.76 9.12
C VAL A 54 1.05 -3.98 8.47
N GLN A 55 2.21 -4.63 8.35
CA GLN A 55 3.38 -4.10 7.65
C GLN A 55 3.98 -5.20 6.78
N PRO A 56 4.01 -5.02 5.45
CA PRO A 56 4.78 -5.89 4.58
C PRO A 56 6.28 -5.77 4.85
N VAL A 57 7.00 -6.89 4.83
CA VAL A 57 8.47 -6.93 5.02
C VAL A 57 9.22 -7.16 3.71
N CYS A 58 8.62 -6.73 2.61
CA CYS A 58 9.12 -6.88 1.25
C CYS A 58 8.80 -5.60 0.46
N ASN A 59 9.48 -5.39 -0.68
CA ASN A 59 9.18 -4.26 -1.55
C ASN A 59 8.06 -4.58 -2.55
N GLU A 60 7.83 -5.84 -2.87
CA GLU A 60 6.79 -6.27 -3.80
C GLU A 60 6.07 -7.53 -3.31
N GLY A 61 4.79 -7.62 -3.61
CA GLY A 61 4.03 -8.85 -3.38
C GLY A 61 2.54 -8.62 -3.30
N SER A 62 1.87 -9.62 -2.72
CA SER A 62 0.44 -9.54 -2.46
C SER A 62 0.05 -10.21 -1.16
N PHE A 63 -1.08 -9.79 -0.60
CA PHE A 63 -1.70 -10.45 0.54
C PHE A 63 -3.21 -10.25 0.55
N LYS A 64 -3.90 -11.18 1.22
CA LYS A 64 -5.35 -11.18 1.32
C LYS A 64 -5.82 -10.78 2.71
N TRP A 65 -6.75 -9.85 2.76
CA TRP A 65 -7.47 -9.49 3.96
C TRP A 65 -8.82 -10.21 4.01
N TYR A 66 -8.92 -11.12 4.97
CA TYR A 66 -10.13 -11.89 5.26
C TYR A 66 -10.90 -11.31 6.44
N ASN A 67 -12.20 -11.62 6.51
CA ASN A 67 -13.11 -11.11 7.54
C ASN A 67 -13.13 -9.56 7.55
N VAL A 68 -13.46 -8.99 6.39
CA VAL A 68 -13.40 -7.55 6.12
C VAL A 68 -14.34 -6.77 7.03
N TYR A 69 -15.52 -7.32 7.35
CA TYR A 69 -16.49 -6.69 8.26
C TYR A 69 -16.09 -6.73 9.75
N GLY A 70 -15.05 -7.49 10.12
CA GLY A 70 -14.55 -7.59 11.48
C GLY A 70 -13.73 -6.39 11.97
N GLY A 71 -13.53 -5.37 11.14
CA GLY A 71 -12.73 -4.20 11.50
C GLY A 71 -12.24 -3.38 10.31
N ALA A 72 -11.42 -2.37 10.57
CA ALA A 72 -10.65 -1.68 9.54
C ALA A 72 -9.23 -2.25 9.45
N LEU A 73 -8.55 -2.03 8.33
CA LEU A 73 -7.17 -2.44 8.12
C LEU A 73 -6.29 -1.21 7.90
N ARG A 74 -5.23 -1.08 8.70
CA ARG A 74 -4.17 -0.09 8.53
C ARG A 74 -2.92 -0.79 8.00
N ILE A 75 -2.42 -0.36 6.85
CA ILE A 75 -1.25 -0.93 6.19
C ILE A 75 -0.13 0.10 6.25
N ASN A 76 1.02 -0.29 6.81
CA ASN A 76 2.24 0.49 6.83
C ASN A 76 3.20 -0.02 5.75
N PHE A 77 3.36 0.73 4.67
CA PHE A 77 4.34 0.46 3.64
C PHE A 77 5.65 1.16 3.97
N LYS A 78 6.67 0.36 4.29
CA LYS A 78 8.04 0.84 4.52
C LYS A 78 9.00 -0.04 3.69
N PRO A 79 9.72 0.53 2.71
CA PRO A 79 10.66 -0.25 1.92
C PRO A 79 11.86 -0.72 2.75
N ILE A 80 12.53 -1.77 2.25
CA ILE A 80 13.77 -2.29 2.85
C ILE A 80 14.93 -1.30 2.63
N PHE A 81 14.89 -0.55 1.53
CA PHE A 81 15.87 0.48 1.22
C PHE A 81 15.53 1.82 1.87
N ARG A 82 16.52 2.71 1.97
CA ARG A 82 16.35 4.08 2.44
C ARG A 82 16.08 5.04 1.28
N GLY A 83 15.40 6.14 1.60
CA GLY A 83 15.06 7.23 0.70
C GLY A 83 13.61 7.18 0.23
N ASP A 84 13.24 8.19 -0.56
CA ASP A 84 11.90 8.32 -1.12
C ASP A 84 11.60 7.17 -2.08
N PHE A 85 10.33 6.78 -2.14
CA PHE A 85 9.86 5.67 -2.93
C PHE A 85 8.50 5.95 -3.55
N LEU A 86 8.25 5.29 -4.68
CA LEU A 86 6.94 5.21 -5.30
C LEU A 86 6.28 3.90 -4.87
N LEU A 87 5.10 4.00 -4.25
CA LEU A 87 4.26 2.86 -3.95
C LEU A 87 3.17 2.76 -5.01
N CYS A 88 3.15 1.69 -5.80
CA CYS A 88 2.03 1.37 -6.69
C CYS A 88 1.26 0.16 -6.15
N PHE A 89 -0.07 0.20 -6.22
CA PHE A 89 -0.93 -0.88 -5.73
C PHE A 89 -2.20 -1.08 -6.57
N ILE A 90 -2.73 -2.29 -6.48
CA ILE A 90 -4.00 -2.73 -7.05
C ILE A 90 -4.79 -3.44 -5.96
N PHE A 91 -6.08 -3.11 -5.85
CA PHE A 91 -7.03 -3.80 -4.99
C PHE A 91 -7.97 -4.66 -5.81
N TYR A 92 -8.31 -5.84 -5.26
CA TYR A 92 -9.41 -6.67 -5.74
C TYR A 92 -10.32 -7.01 -4.57
N ALA A 93 -11.51 -6.41 -4.54
CA ALA A 93 -12.51 -6.65 -3.50
C ALA A 93 -13.61 -7.58 -4.04
N GLU A 94 -13.87 -8.68 -3.34
CA GLU A 94 -14.92 -9.64 -3.68
C GLU A 94 -15.99 -9.65 -2.59
N ASN A 95 -17.27 -9.52 -2.98
CA ASN A 95 -18.42 -9.49 -2.08
C ASN A 95 -18.30 -8.46 -0.94
N VAL A 96 -17.61 -7.35 -1.19
CA VAL A 96 -17.46 -6.22 -0.26
C VAL A 96 -17.05 -4.97 -1.03
N ARG A 97 -17.51 -3.82 -0.55
CA ARG A 97 -17.00 -2.51 -1.00
C ARG A 97 -16.12 -1.93 0.10
N VAL A 98 -14.93 -1.46 -0.25
CA VAL A 98 -13.95 -0.92 0.70
C VAL A 98 -13.52 0.47 0.28
N GLN A 99 -13.52 1.42 1.21
CA GLN A 99 -12.92 2.73 1.02
C GLN A 99 -11.45 2.67 1.38
N ILE A 100 -10.61 3.23 0.51
CA ILE A 100 -9.17 3.31 0.69
C ILE A 100 -8.77 4.78 0.83
N SER A 101 -8.13 5.08 1.94
CA SER A 101 -7.65 6.42 2.28
C SER A 101 -6.16 6.38 2.63
N GLN A 102 -5.45 7.46 2.33
CA GLN A 102 -4.10 7.70 2.84
C GLN A 102 -4.19 8.38 4.21
N GLU A 103 -3.48 7.84 5.19
CA GLU A 103 -3.26 8.52 6.47
C GLU A 103 -2.12 9.54 6.28
N LEU A 104 -2.43 10.82 6.41
CA LEU A 104 -1.45 11.90 6.36
C LEU A 104 -0.85 12.14 7.76
N PRO A 105 0.47 12.37 7.86
CA PRO A 105 1.07 12.72 9.14
C PRO A 105 0.37 13.96 9.71
N ASN A 106 0.07 13.94 11.02
CA ASN A 106 -0.49 15.11 11.68
C ASN A 106 0.59 16.19 11.73
N GLU A 107 0.39 17.32 11.05
CA GLU A 107 1.32 18.47 11.06
C GLU A 107 1.49 19.12 12.46
N SER A 108 0.75 18.64 13.47
CA SER A 108 0.94 19.11 14.84
C SER A 108 2.16 18.42 15.47
N THR A 109 3.31 19.09 15.33
CA THR A 109 4.49 18.95 16.19
C THR A 109 4.08 18.55 17.61
N TYR A 110 4.60 17.42 18.13
CA TYR A 110 4.39 16.91 19.50
C TYR A 110 3.02 16.31 19.81
N SER A 111 2.74 15.10 19.32
CA SER A 111 2.08 14.12 20.19
C SER A 111 2.44 12.69 19.77
N VAL A 112 3.06 11.96 20.69
CA VAL A 112 3.55 10.58 20.57
C VAL A 112 2.39 9.56 20.67
N ASN A 113 1.14 10.00 20.56
CA ASN A 113 -0.03 9.14 20.65
C ASN A 113 -0.65 8.96 19.26
N TYR A 114 -0.49 7.75 18.71
CA TYR A 114 -1.16 7.24 17.51
C TYR A 114 -2.71 7.15 17.61
N GLU A 115 -3.32 7.92 18.51
CA GLU A 115 -4.75 7.91 18.86
C GLU A 115 -5.52 9.11 18.28
N ARG A 116 -4.85 10.15 17.76
CA ARG A 116 -5.53 11.18 16.96
C ARG A 116 -5.70 10.74 15.52
N PRO A 117 -6.86 11.00 14.88
CA PRO A 117 -7.01 10.75 13.46
C PRO A 117 -6.00 11.62 12.70
N ALA A 118 -4.99 10.97 12.13
CA ALA A 118 -4.29 11.45 10.96
C ALA A 118 -5.34 11.92 9.94
N GLY A 119 -5.09 13.02 9.24
CA GLY A 119 -5.99 13.46 8.18
C GLY A 119 -6.14 12.32 7.16
N LEU A 120 -7.37 11.80 7.00
CA LEU A 120 -7.65 10.75 6.02
C LEU A 120 -7.95 11.40 4.67
N LYS A 121 -7.03 11.25 3.73
CA LYS A 121 -7.25 11.64 2.33
C LYS A 121 -7.81 10.44 1.58
N ARG A 122 -9.09 10.49 1.22
CA ARG A 122 -9.71 9.45 0.39
C ARG A 122 -8.97 9.36 -0.95
N LEU A 123 -8.58 8.14 -1.33
CA LEU A 123 -7.92 7.87 -2.59
C LEU A 123 -8.91 7.30 -3.61
N LEU A 124 -9.54 6.18 -3.25
CA LEU A 124 -10.45 5.44 -4.12
C LEU A 124 -11.36 4.53 -3.29
N ALA A 125 -12.36 3.94 -3.95
CA ALA A 125 -13.15 2.84 -3.39
C ALA A 125 -12.96 1.60 -4.28
N ALA A 126 -12.82 0.43 -3.66
CA ALA A 126 -12.74 -0.85 -4.34
C ALA A 126 -14.07 -1.59 -4.23
N ASP A 127 -14.64 -1.94 -5.38
CA ASP A 127 -15.81 -2.80 -5.57
C ASP A 127 -15.52 -3.64 -6.81
N GLY A 128 -14.86 -4.79 -6.63
CA GLY A 128 -14.13 -5.49 -7.68
C GLY A 128 -12.67 -5.04 -7.82
N ARG A 129 -12.14 -5.11 -9.05
CA ARG A 129 -10.73 -4.78 -9.36
C ARG A 129 -10.57 -3.28 -9.60
N THR A 130 -9.59 -2.66 -8.94
CA THR A 130 -9.22 -1.26 -9.18
C THR A 130 -8.17 -1.16 -10.30
N ASN A 131 -8.03 0.04 -10.85
CA ASN A 131 -6.82 0.39 -11.61
C ASN A 131 -5.62 0.48 -10.66
N GLU A 132 -4.42 0.39 -11.24
CA GLU A 132 -3.19 0.70 -10.52
C GLU A 132 -3.21 2.15 -10.06
N THR A 133 -2.84 2.36 -8.80
CA THR A 133 -2.71 3.69 -8.20
C THR A 133 -1.33 3.80 -7.56
N CYS A 134 -0.62 4.88 -7.89
CA CYS A 134 0.71 5.13 -7.36
C CYS A 134 0.73 6.37 -6.47
N LEU A 135 1.44 6.27 -5.34
CA LEU A 135 1.66 7.34 -4.37
C LEU A 135 3.15 7.55 -4.18
N MET A 136 3.58 8.80 -4.28
CA MET A 136 4.93 9.19 -3.91
C MET A 136 5.02 9.33 -2.40
N SER A 137 6.07 8.78 -1.80
CA SER A 137 6.32 8.95 -0.38
C SER A 137 6.84 10.37 -0.10
N SER A 138 6.21 11.08 0.82
CA SER A 138 6.77 12.30 1.42
C SER A 138 7.77 12.01 2.54
N ASP A 139 7.71 10.80 3.09
CA ASP A 139 8.45 10.32 4.26
C ASP A 139 8.97 8.89 4.01
N GLU A 140 9.69 8.29 4.97
CA GLU A 140 10.15 6.88 4.88
C GLU A 140 9.03 5.82 4.92
N SER A 141 7.76 6.22 4.95
CA SER A 141 6.62 5.29 4.94
C SER A 141 5.34 5.89 4.38
N ILE A 142 4.48 5.04 3.81
CA ILE A 142 3.12 5.37 3.39
C ILE A 142 2.14 4.56 4.21
N HIS A 143 1.14 5.22 4.78
CA HIS A 143 0.09 4.59 5.57
C HIS A 143 -1.24 4.60 4.80
N LEU A 144 -1.80 3.42 4.56
CA LEU A 144 -3.15 3.27 4.01
C LEU A 144 -4.12 2.81 5.09
N PHE A 145 -5.33 3.37 5.07
CA PHE A 145 -6.46 2.97 5.90
C PHE A 145 -7.59 2.46 5.01
N LEU A 146 -8.03 1.24 5.28
CA LEU A 146 -9.05 0.54 4.54
C LEU A 146 -10.24 0.26 5.47
N GLU A 147 -11.43 0.70 5.05
CA GLU A 147 -12.66 0.51 5.81
C GLU A 147 -13.77 -0.09 4.93
N PRO A 148 -14.48 -1.14 5.40
CA PRO A 148 -15.60 -1.68 4.66
C PRO A 148 -16.79 -0.73 4.71
N GLU A 149 -17.41 -0.52 3.55
CA GLU A 149 -18.75 0.02 3.48
C GLU A 149 -19.74 -1.09 3.82
N ARG A 150 -20.64 -0.84 4.78
CA ARG A 150 -21.72 -1.78 5.10
C ARG A 150 -22.73 -1.75 3.96
N THR A 151 -22.66 -2.73 3.07
CA THR A 151 -23.69 -3.00 2.06
C THR A 151 -24.66 -4.04 2.61
N VAL A 152 -25.95 -3.84 2.35
CA VAL A 152 -27.05 -4.68 2.88
C VAL A 152 -27.14 -6.04 2.14
N GLU A 153 -26.46 -6.17 0.99
CA GLU A 153 -26.70 -7.24 0.00
C GLU A 153 -25.47 -8.09 -0.36
N SER A 154 -24.42 -8.13 0.47
CA SER A 154 -23.31 -9.05 0.19
C SER A 154 -23.68 -10.49 0.54
N THR A 155 -23.67 -11.38 -0.46
CA THR A 155 -23.77 -12.82 -0.26
C THR A 155 -22.43 -13.45 -0.65
N GLY A 156 -21.95 -14.42 0.14
CA GLY A 156 -20.67 -15.09 -0.11
C GLY A 156 -19.55 -14.67 0.83
N PHE A 157 -18.33 -15.16 0.55
CA PHE A 157 -17.16 -14.90 1.37
C PHE A 157 -16.48 -13.60 0.93
N SER A 158 -16.42 -12.63 1.83
CA SER A 158 -15.81 -11.33 1.55
C SER A 158 -14.31 -11.33 1.80
N PHE A 159 -13.54 -10.87 0.81
CA PHE A 159 -12.11 -10.62 0.97
C PHE A 159 -11.62 -9.48 0.09
N VAL A 160 -10.44 -8.97 0.43
CA VAL A 160 -9.69 -8.03 -0.41
C VAL A 160 -8.30 -8.61 -0.68
N ASP A 161 -7.93 -8.74 -1.94
CA ASP A 161 -6.55 -9.01 -2.37
C ASP A 161 -5.86 -7.69 -2.69
N ILE A 162 -4.63 -7.54 -2.20
CA ILE A 162 -3.86 -6.32 -2.24
C ILE A 162 -2.53 -6.67 -2.89
N GLN A 163 -2.29 -6.14 -4.08
CA GLN A 163 -1.02 -6.28 -4.80
C GLN A 163 -0.28 -4.95 -4.74
N PHE A 164 1.02 -4.98 -4.48
CA PHE A 164 1.81 -3.76 -4.35
C PHE A 164 3.26 -3.96 -4.81
N ILE A 165 3.87 -2.84 -5.20
CA ILE A 165 5.29 -2.69 -5.48
C ILE A 165 5.78 -1.35 -4.93
N MET A 166 6.95 -1.34 -4.32
CA MET A 166 7.65 -0.18 -3.79
C MET A 166 8.99 -0.05 -4.52
N GLU A 167 9.09 0.98 -5.34
CA GLU A 167 10.28 1.27 -6.12
C GLU A 167 10.97 2.51 -5.58
N ARG A 168 12.30 2.54 -5.62
CA ARG A 168 13.03 3.75 -5.23
C ARG A 168 12.64 4.87 -6.19
N ASN A 169 12.35 6.04 -5.63
CA ASN A 169 12.13 7.24 -6.43
C ASN A 169 13.48 7.73 -6.97
N ASN A 170 13.94 7.11 -8.06
CA ASN A 170 15.07 7.63 -8.82
C ASN A 170 14.51 8.71 -9.75
N ALA A 171 14.49 9.96 -9.29
CA ALA A 171 14.11 11.11 -10.12
C ALA A 171 14.96 11.23 -11.41
N GLU A 172 16.08 10.51 -11.50
CA GLU A 172 16.93 10.39 -12.70
C GLU A 172 16.50 9.29 -13.70
N LEU A 173 15.56 8.41 -13.34
CA LEU A 173 15.08 7.32 -14.21
C LEU A 173 13.68 7.57 -14.77
N VAL A 174 13.26 8.83 -14.92
CA VAL A 174 12.26 9.16 -15.94
C VAL A 174 12.92 8.97 -17.31
N TYR A 175 13.21 7.71 -17.63
CA TYR A 175 13.58 7.25 -18.95
C TYR A 175 12.38 7.59 -19.82
N ASN A 176 12.59 8.53 -20.73
CA ASN A 176 11.62 8.93 -21.72
C ASN A 176 11.36 7.69 -22.58
N THR A 177 10.28 6.95 -22.33
CA THR A 177 9.88 5.76 -23.10
C THR A 177 9.67 6.05 -24.59
N LYS A 178 9.66 7.34 -24.98
CA LYS A 178 9.67 7.79 -26.38
C LYS A 178 11.07 7.87 -27.01
N GLU A 179 12.15 7.87 -26.22
CA GLU A 179 13.53 7.89 -26.74
C GLU A 179 14.05 6.50 -27.10
N GLU A 180 13.64 5.43 -26.39
CA GLU A 180 14.04 4.05 -26.74
C GLU A 180 13.41 3.55 -28.05
N CYS A 181 12.24 4.07 -28.43
CA CYS A 181 11.54 3.70 -29.66
C CYS A 181 11.68 4.76 -30.77
N ARG A 182 12.67 5.67 -30.69
CA ARG A 182 12.91 6.60 -31.78
C ARG A 182 13.51 5.85 -32.96
N PRO A 183 13.10 6.15 -34.21
CA PRO A 183 13.83 5.67 -35.38
C PRO A 183 15.31 6.07 -35.22
N CYS A 184 16.22 5.11 -35.41
CA CYS A 184 17.65 5.37 -35.34
C CYS A 184 18.03 6.46 -36.35
N THR A 185 18.98 7.33 -36.00
CA THR A 185 19.53 8.28 -36.97
C THR A 185 20.46 7.57 -37.95
N ASP A 186 20.73 8.20 -39.09
CA ASP A 186 21.62 7.62 -40.11
C ASP A 186 23.03 7.36 -39.56
N GLU A 187 23.51 8.20 -38.63
CA GLU A 187 24.80 8.00 -37.96
C GLU A 187 24.79 6.77 -37.04
N GLU A 188 23.74 6.60 -36.25
CA GLU A 188 23.57 5.45 -35.36
C GLU A 188 23.46 4.13 -36.15
N LEU A 189 22.80 4.19 -37.32
CA LEU A 189 22.67 3.05 -38.21
C LEU A 189 24.04 2.61 -38.80
N VAL A 190 24.87 3.59 -39.17
CA VAL A 190 26.24 3.35 -39.66
C VAL A 190 27.13 2.80 -38.55
N GLU A 191 27.04 3.34 -37.34
CA GLU A 191 27.81 2.87 -36.18
C GLU A 191 27.42 1.43 -35.78
N ALA A 192 26.13 1.09 -35.81
CA ALA A 192 25.64 -0.26 -35.60
C ALA A 192 26.14 -1.23 -36.70
N TYR A 193 26.13 -0.80 -37.97
CA TYR A 193 26.66 -1.59 -39.08
C TYR A 193 28.17 -1.83 -38.96
N CYS A 194 28.89 -0.82 -38.48
CA CYS A 194 30.35 -0.84 -38.35
C CYS A 194 30.88 -1.55 -37.11
N SER A 195 30.07 -1.67 -36.06
CA SER A 195 30.42 -2.46 -34.88
C SER A 195 30.28 -3.97 -35.09
N HIS A 196 29.60 -4.41 -36.16
CA HIS A 196 29.34 -5.83 -36.46
C HIS A 196 30.14 -6.41 -37.63
N SER A 197 30.95 -5.60 -38.34
CA SER A 197 31.74 -6.08 -39.48
C SER A 197 33.22 -5.79 -39.31
N ASP A 198 34.06 -6.72 -39.77
CA ASP A 198 35.51 -6.52 -39.83
C ASP A 198 35.83 -5.23 -40.61
N VAL A 199 36.64 -4.39 -39.97
CA VAL A 199 36.93 -2.96 -40.17
C VAL A 199 37.13 -2.49 -41.63
N GLY A 200 37.36 -3.39 -42.59
CA GLY A 200 37.63 -3.06 -43.99
C GLY A 200 36.44 -2.74 -44.89
N LYS A 201 35.18 -2.88 -44.44
CA LYS A 201 33.97 -2.65 -45.28
C LYS A 201 33.12 -1.43 -44.89
N CYS A 202 33.51 -0.70 -43.85
CA CYS A 202 32.74 0.44 -43.34
C CYS A 202 32.78 1.68 -44.24
N GLU A 203 33.91 1.98 -44.87
CA GLU A 203 34.03 3.16 -45.74
C GLU A 203 33.13 3.08 -46.98
N GLU A 204 32.92 1.88 -47.54
CA GLU A 204 32.02 1.69 -48.70
C GLU A 204 30.53 1.85 -48.35
N ALA A 205 30.14 1.53 -47.12
CA ALA A 205 28.74 1.66 -46.67
C ALA A 205 28.35 3.13 -46.39
N ALA A 206 29.26 3.91 -45.80
CA ALA A 206 29.05 5.33 -45.55
C ALA A 206 28.89 6.15 -46.86
N VAL A 207 29.63 5.81 -47.90
CA VAL A 207 29.56 6.49 -49.22
C VAL A 207 28.29 6.12 -50.01
N LYS A 208 27.79 4.88 -49.88
CA LYS A 208 26.54 4.46 -50.54
C LYS A 208 25.29 5.11 -49.95
N LEU A 209 25.25 5.35 -48.63
CA LEU A 209 24.11 6.00 -47.97
C LEU A 209 23.98 7.49 -48.37
N GLN A 210 25.09 8.21 -48.52
CA GLN A 210 25.09 9.60 -49.00
C GLN A 210 24.62 9.75 -50.45
N THR A 211 24.83 8.75 -51.31
CA THR A 211 24.43 8.80 -52.73
C THR A 211 22.97 8.43 -52.97
N THR A 212 22.32 7.69 -52.07
CA THR A 212 20.88 7.39 -52.15
C THR A 212 19.97 8.55 -51.74
N VAL A 213 20.43 9.49 -50.91
CA VAL A 213 19.62 10.66 -50.51
C VAL A 213 19.62 11.75 -51.58
N SER A 214 20.66 11.82 -52.42
CA SER A 214 20.73 12.79 -53.52
C SER A 214 19.99 12.36 -54.80
N ARG A 215 19.34 11.19 -54.81
CA ARG A 215 18.48 10.71 -55.91
C ARG A 215 17.09 10.33 -55.40
N LYS A 216 16.38 11.31 -54.84
CA LYS A 216 14.91 11.36 -54.91
C LYS A 216 14.54 12.65 -55.65
N PRO A 217 13.81 12.57 -56.79
CA PRO A 217 13.26 13.76 -57.43
C PRO A 217 12.21 14.44 -56.54
#